data_AF-A0A8S4B3X4-F1
#
_entry.id   AF-A0A8S4B3X4-F1
#
_cell.length_a   1.000
_cell.length_b   1.000
_cell.length_c   1.000
_cell.angle_alpha   90.00
_cell.angle_beta   90.00
_cell.angle_gamma   90.00
#
_symmetry.space_group_name_H-M   'P 1'
#
loop_
_entity.id
_entity.type
_entity.pdbx_description
1 polymer ?
#
loop_
_entity_poly.entity_id
_entity_poly.type
_entity_poly.pdbx_seq_one_letter_code
_entity_poly.pdbx_strand_id
1 'polypeptide(L)'
;MAFPRIGLACLPMLFLFFSQGNPRCSNPLTNILIHIEPSCCTSVSNQTINKAVDACYVQRDTTFSHCRISAYIFTVNEEAWCVDPRAPWLKKRLRKLEKRGIYCRVL
;
A
#
# COMPACT_ATOMS: atom_id res chain seq x y z
N MET A 1 32.31 16.91 -53.33
CA MET A 1 32.12 18.38 -53.16
C MET A 1 30.77 18.76 -53.73
N ALA A 2 30.15 19.80 -53.16
CA ALA A 2 28.95 20.52 -53.57
C ALA A 2 27.55 19.95 -53.17
N PHE A 3 27.03 20.49 -52.07
CA PHE A 3 25.61 20.91 -51.96
C PHE A 3 25.46 22.26 -52.70
N PRO A 4 24.27 22.63 -53.22
CA PRO A 4 23.32 23.50 -52.47
C PRO A 4 21.82 23.12 -52.68
N ARG A 5 20.95 23.17 -51.63
CA ARG A 5 20.05 24.27 -51.18
C ARG A 5 18.93 24.62 -52.19
N ILE A 6 17.64 24.86 -51.91
CA ILE A 6 16.77 25.00 -50.73
C ILE A 6 15.32 24.93 -51.29
N GLY A 7 14.37 24.40 -50.53
CA GLY A 7 12.93 24.53 -50.83
C GLY A 7 12.07 24.14 -49.64
N LEU A 8 11.93 25.06 -48.69
CA LEU A 8 11.09 24.96 -47.50
C LEU A 8 9.60 25.00 -47.89
N ALA A 9 8.79 24.05 -47.39
CA ALA A 9 7.37 24.28 -47.14
C ALA A 9 6.93 23.49 -45.90
N CYS A 10 6.61 24.22 -44.83
CA CYS A 10 6.03 23.73 -43.59
C CYS A 10 4.62 23.18 -43.80
N LEU A 11 4.26 22.11 -43.09
CA LEU A 11 3.09 22.09 -42.21
C LEU A 11 3.23 20.95 -41.18
N PRO A 12 3.30 21.26 -39.87
CA PRO A 12 3.39 20.28 -38.80
C PRO A 12 1.99 19.97 -38.28
N MET A 13 1.65 18.69 -38.13
CA MET A 13 0.52 18.27 -37.29
C MET A 13 0.83 16.92 -36.65
N LEU A 14 1.21 17.04 -35.38
CA LEU A 14 1.15 16.06 -34.30
C LEU A 14 0.70 14.64 -34.68
N PHE A 15 1.57 13.66 -34.43
CA PHE A 15 1.19 12.61 -33.48
C PHE A 15 2.35 12.35 -32.53
N LEU A 16 2.01 12.46 -31.26
CA LEU A 16 2.90 12.52 -30.12
C LEU A 16 3.72 11.24 -30.01
N PHE A 17 5.01 11.44 -29.70
CA PHE A 17 5.85 10.51 -28.96
C PHE A 17 5.02 9.79 -27.89
N PHE A 18 5.09 8.48 -27.84
CA PHE A 18 5.64 7.77 -26.68
C PHE A 18 6.09 6.38 -27.15
N SER A 19 7.38 6.26 -27.42
CA SER A 19 8.08 4.98 -27.31
C SER A 19 7.95 4.52 -25.86
N GLN A 20 6.90 3.77 -25.53
CA GLN A 20 6.93 2.99 -24.30
C GLN A 20 7.72 1.73 -24.61
N GLY A 21 9.03 1.85 -24.42
CA GLY A 21 9.84 0.70 -24.05
C GLY A 21 9.10 -0.01 -22.93
N ASN A 22 8.92 -1.31 -23.10
CA ASN A 22 8.31 -2.17 -22.11
C ASN A 22 9.43 -2.59 -21.15
N PRO A 23 9.72 -1.90 -20.03
CA PRO A 23 10.46 -2.57 -18.99
C PRO A 23 9.52 -3.66 -18.49
N ARG A 24 9.82 -4.91 -18.88
CA ARG A 24 9.41 -6.07 -18.12
C ARG A 24 9.99 -5.88 -16.72
N CYS A 25 9.25 -5.18 -15.85
CA CYS A 25 9.45 -5.24 -14.43
C CYS A 25 8.98 -6.64 -14.03
N SER A 26 9.94 -7.56 -14.02
CA SER A 26 9.83 -8.82 -13.33
C SER A 26 9.41 -8.49 -11.90
N ASN A 27 8.14 -8.68 -11.56
CA ASN A 27 7.74 -8.68 -10.16
C ASN A 27 8.52 -9.82 -9.51
N PRO A 28 9.40 -9.55 -8.52
CA PRO A 28 9.90 -10.65 -7.71
C PRO A 28 8.67 -11.29 -7.07
N LEU A 29 8.52 -12.58 -7.34
CA LEU A 29 7.57 -13.47 -6.69
C LEU A 29 7.86 -13.33 -5.18
N THR A 30 7.17 -12.42 -4.51
CA THR A 30 7.29 -12.28 -3.06
C THR A 30 6.82 -13.58 -2.47
N ASN A 31 7.75 -14.25 -1.79
CA ASN A 31 7.53 -15.42 -0.95
C ASN A 31 6.08 -15.46 -0.45
N ILE A 32 5.39 -16.53 -0.81
CA ILE A 32 4.07 -16.89 -0.30
C ILE A 32 4.24 -17.20 1.19
N LEU A 33 4.42 -16.16 2.00
CA LEU A 33 3.84 -16.14 3.32
C LEU A 33 2.35 -16.05 3.03
N ILE A 34 1.58 -17.00 3.56
CA ILE A 34 0.13 -16.98 3.52
C ILE A 34 -0.31 -15.70 4.24
N HIS A 35 -0.32 -14.58 3.52
CA HIS A 35 -0.79 -13.29 4.01
C HIS A 35 -2.30 -13.38 3.94
N ILE A 36 -2.90 -13.83 5.03
CA ILE A 36 -4.34 -13.70 5.24
C ILE A 36 -4.62 -12.20 5.21
N GLU A 37 -5.19 -11.73 4.11
CA GLU A 37 -5.70 -10.37 4.01
C GLU A 37 -6.88 -10.27 5.00
N PRO A 38 -6.78 -9.43 6.04
CA PRO A 38 -7.80 -9.40 7.07
C PRO A 38 -9.12 -8.87 6.50
N SER A 39 -10.23 -9.54 6.86
CA SER A 39 -11.58 -9.07 6.58
C SER A 39 -11.86 -7.72 7.27
N CYS A 40 -12.85 -6.97 6.78
CA CYS A 40 -13.17 -5.67 7.35
C CYS A 40 -13.51 -5.72 8.86
N CYS A 41 -12.94 -4.78 9.63
CA CYS A 41 -13.28 -4.54 11.02
C CYS A 41 -14.64 -3.83 11.14
N THR A 42 -15.66 -4.53 11.63
CA THR A 42 -17.00 -3.98 11.92
C THR A 42 -17.11 -3.37 13.33
N SER A 43 -16.07 -3.54 14.16
CA SER A 43 -15.93 -2.91 15.47
C SER A 43 -14.44 -2.79 15.83
N VAL A 44 -14.13 -1.95 16.82
CA VAL A 44 -12.76 -1.72 17.29
C VAL A 44 -12.65 -1.88 18.79
N SER A 45 -11.50 -2.36 19.26
CA SER A 45 -11.20 -2.51 20.68
C SER A 45 -10.11 -1.54 21.14
N ASN A 46 -10.29 -1.00 22.35
CA ASN A 46 -9.26 -0.21 23.05
C ASN A 46 -8.38 -1.09 23.96
N GLN A 47 -8.63 -2.41 24.04
CA GLN A 47 -7.86 -3.31 24.90
C GLN A 47 -6.43 -3.48 24.40
N THR A 48 -5.47 -3.51 25.32
CA THR A 48 -4.05 -3.69 25.00
C THR A 48 -3.78 -5.10 24.50
N ILE A 49 -3.03 -5.21 23.39
CA ILE A 49 -2.57 -6.49 22.85
C ILE A 49 -1.10 -6.71 23.24
N ASN A 50 -0.88 -7.66 24.15
CA ASN A 50 0.47 -8.02 24.65
C ASN A 50 1.16 -9.11 23.81
N LYS A 51 0.45 -9.74 22.87
CA LYS A 51 0.97 -10.78 21.99
C LYS A 51 1.99 -10.23 20.97
N ALA A 52 2.82 -11.08 20.37
CA ALA A 52 3.67 -10.69 19.25
C ALA A 52 2.79 -10.45 18.01
N VAL A 53 3.02 -9.34 17.31
CA VAL A 53 2.28 -9.01 16.08
C VAL A 53 3.14 -9.44 14.91
N ASP A 54 2.53 -10.14 13.96
CA ASP A 54 3.18 -10.66 12.75
C ASP A 54 3.01 -9.68 11.58
N ALA A 55 1.83 -9.09 11.45
CA ALA A 55 1.52 -8.10 10.43
C ALA A 55 0.65 -6.97 10.98
N CYS A 56 0.74 -5.79 10.35
CA CYS A 56 -0.08 -4.64 10.67
C CYS A 56 -0.73 -4.06 9.42
N TYR A 57 -1.99 -3.70 9.53
CA TYR A 57 -2.76 -3.03 8.49
C TYR A 57 -3.51 -1.81 9.02
N VAL A 58 -3.83 -0.90 8.11
CA VAL A 58 -4.67 0.27 8.36
C VAL A 58 -5.90 0.17 7.48
N GLN A 59 -7.06 0.10 8.11
CA GLN A 59 -8.35 0.24 7.46
C GLN A 59 -8.81 1.68 7.63
N ARG A 60 -9.11 2.37 6.53
CA ARG A 60 -9.77 3.67 6.56
C ARG A 60 -11.29 3.45 6.53
N ASP A 61 -12.03 4.45 6.97
CA ASP A 61 -13.50 4.51 6.84
C ASP A 61 -14.00 4.44 5.38
N THR A 62 -13.08 4.65 4.44
CA THR A 62 -13.30 4.61 2.98
C THR A 62 -12.73 3.35 2.33
N THR A 63 -11.98 2.51 3.06
CA THR A 63 -11.41 1.28 2.50
C THR A 63 -12.50 0.30 2.07
N PHE A 64 -13.52 0.09 2.90
CA PHE A 64 -14.62 -0.83 2.60
C PHE A 64 -15.96 -0.11 2.51
N SER A 65 -16.64 -0.23 1.37
CA SER A 65 -17.91 0.47 1.09
C SER A 65 -19.02 0.13 2.09
N HIS A 66 -19.06 -1.12 2.55
CA HIS A 66 -20.06 -1.68 3.48
C HIS A 66 -19.62 -1.61 4.95
N CYS A 67 -18.41 -1.11 5.23
CA CYS A 67 -17.79 -1.20 6.54
C CYS A 67 -16.89 0.02 6.77
N ARG A 68 -17.55 1.11 7.17
CA ARG A 68 -16.98 2.46 7.25
C ARG A 68 -16.40 2.76 8.62
N ILE A 69 -15.45 1.95 9.04
CA ILE A 69 -14.77 2.10 10.33
C ILE A 69 -13.28 2.28 10.07
N SER A 70 -12.68 3.25 10.76
CA SER A 70 -11.23 3.40 10.80
C SER A 70 -10.65 2.49 11.89
N ALA A 71 -9.70 1.65 11.52
CA ALA A 71 -9.11 0.66 12.42
C ALA A 71 -7.64 0.38 12.09
N TYR A 72 -6.88 0.02 13.11
CA TYR A 72 -5.62 -0.71 12.91
C TYR A 72 -5.90 -2.20 13.07
N ILE A 73 -5.41 -3.02 12.15
CA ILE A 73 -5.58 -4.46 12.21
C ILE A 73 -4.23 -5.09 12.50
N PHE A 74 -4.11 -5.77 13.63
CA PHE A 74 -2.93 -6.56 13.96
C PHE A 74 -3.21 -8.03 13.72
N THR A 75 -2.37 -8.67 12.93
CA THR A 75 -2.40 -10.13 12.78
C THR A 75 -1.47 -10.74 13.81
N VAL A 76 -1.98 -11.72 14.56
CA VAL A 76 -1.28 -12.44 15.62
C VAL A 76 -1.61 -13.92 15.50
N ASN A 77 -0.64 -14.76 15.17
CA ASN A 77 -0.86 -16.20 14.96
C ASN A 77 -2.09 -16.46 14.07
N GLU A 78 -2.15 -15.79 12.90
CA GLU A 78 -3.26 -15.90 11.92
C GLU A 78 -4.60 -15.28 12.35
N GLU A 79 -4.74 -14.79 13.59
CA GLU A 79 -5.92 -14.07 14.05
C GLU A 79 -5.79 -12.55 13.84
N ALA A 80 -6.84 -11.92 13.32
CA ALA A 80 -6.91 -10.47 13.16
C ALA A 80 -7.53 -9.79 14.39
N TRP A 81 -6.88 -8.73 14.87
CA TRP A 81 -7.32 -7.92 16.00
C TRP A 81 -7.56 -6.47 15.56
N CYS A 82 -8.81 -6.03 15.67
CA CYS A 82 -9.24 -4.68 15.32
C CYS A 82 -9.02 -3.70 16.49
N VAL A 83 -8.13 -2.73 16.31
CA VAL A 83 -7.72 -1.76 17.33
C VAL A 83 -8.25 -0.37 16.99
N ASP A 84 -8.83 0.31 18.00
CA ASP A 84 -9.32 1.68 17.86
C ASP A 84 -8.13 2.62 17.62
N PRO A 85 -8.12 3.43 16.54
CA PRO A 85 -7.08 4.41 16.29
C PRO A 85 -6.83 5.40 17.44
N ARG A 86 -7.82 5.59 18.33
CA ARG A 86 -7.76 6.49 19.49
C ARG A 86 -7.21 5.83 20.74
N ALA A 87 -6.87 4.54 20.71
CA ALA A 87 -6.32 3.83 21.86
C ALA A 87 -5.01 4.49 22.35
N PRO A 88 -4.90 4.94 23.62
CA PRO A 88 -3.74 5.70 24.10
C PRO A 88 -2.40 4.96 23.96
N TRP A 89 -2.43 3.63 24.04
CA TRP A 89 -1.25 2.77 23.95
C TRP A 89 -0.78 2.52 22.51
N LEU A 90 -1.64 2.76 21.51
CA LEU A 90 -1.40 2.36 20.13
C LEU A 90 -0.17 3.04 19.54
N LYS A 91 -0.03 4.36 19.71
CA LYS A 91 1.13 5.11 19.20
C LYS A 91 2.46 4.56 19.72
N LYS A 92 2.51 4.19 21.00
CA LYS A 92 3.71 3.57 21.61
C LYS A 92 3.94 2.17 21.05
N ARG A 93 2.87 1.40 20.80
CA ARG A 93 2.96 0.07 20.20
C ARG A 93 3.47 0.12 18.76
N LEU A 94 2.93 1.00 17.91
CA LEU A 94 3.35 1.18 16.52
C LEU A 94 4.85 1.45 16.42
N ARG A 95 5.38 2.38 17.24
CA ARG A 95 6.83 2.65 17.31
C ARG A 95 7.66 1.41 17.67
N LYS A 96 7.14 0.51 18.51
CA LYS A 96 7.83 -0.75 18.85
C LYS A 96 7.80 -1.74 17.68
N LEU A 97 6.73 -1.75 16.89
CA LEU A 97 6.60 -2.58 15.69
C LEU A 97 7.55 -2.09 14.59
N GLU A 98 7.63 -0.78 14.36
CA GLU A 98 8.55 -0.17 13.40
C GLU A 98 10.00 -0.52 13.72
N LYS A 99 10.39 -0.47 15.00
CA LYS A 99 11.74 -0.89 15.46
C LYS A 99 12.05 -2.37 15.18
N ARG A 100 11.01 -3.20 14.99
CA ARG A 100 11.12 -4.62 14.61
C ARG A 100 11.00 -4.84 13.09
N GLY A 101 10.91 -3.76 12.30
CA GLY A 101 10.74 -3.84 10.85
C GLY A 101 9.29 -4.12 10.40
N ILE A 102 8.31 -3.98 11.29
CA ILE A 102 6.90 -4.19 10.98
C ILE A 102 6.24 -2.83 10.79
N TYR A 103 5.81 -2.56 9.55
CA TYR A 103 5.13 -1.32 9.16
C TYR A 103 3.70 -1.61 8.76
N CYS A 104 2.78 -0.75 9.16
CA CYS A 104 1.37 -0.90 8.84
C CYS A 104 1.10 -0.55 7.38
N ARG A 105 0.46 -1.47 6.65
CA ARG A 105 0.08 -1.27 5.25
C ARG A 105 -1.39 -0.84 5.15
N VAL A 106 -1.71 0.05 4.23
CA VAL A 106 -3.12 0.39 3.98
C VAL A 106 -3.77 -0.76 3.21
N LEU A 107 -4.97 -1.16 3.64
CA LEU A 107 -5.85 -2.07 2.89
C LEU A 107 -6.60 -1.30 1.81
#